data_AF-A0A2C0ZYV7-F1
#
_entry.id   AF-A0A2C0ZYV7-F1
#
_cell.length_a   1.000
_cell.length_b   1.000
_cell.length_c   1.000
_cell.angle_alpha   90.00
_cell.angle_beta   90.00
_cell.angle_gamma   90.00
#
_symmetry.space_group_name_H-M   'P 1'
#
loop_
_entity.id
_entity.type
_entity.pdbx_description
1 polymer ?
#
loop_
_entity_poly.entity_id
_entity_poly.type
_entity_poly.pdbx_seq_one_letter_code
_entity_poly.pdbx_strand_id
1 'polypeptide(L)'
;MNNLVSRFNHIREDDSKVNANFLIALREGLEVSLVIGFLLITLIQSKKNHLIKSVIYGTIFGVIVSIFAGFFLFSTFGDLNANLEHTIEGIIQLIAALLIFYFVYWLSGQSSINISDKLKSEVKIKDNNFSLFLMASVFVIREGLELVLFVLSNAQTIEFVGMIAILLGILTAILIAYLFIKTTINLNIKVIFTLLGILLIFFGGKVFTEGIFSFVDASSLVEQIVYYAFVVISLFVLFKNNILSFFKK
;
A
#
# COMPACT_ATOMS: atom_id res chain seq x y z
N MET A 1 6.18 -32.12 25.25
CA MET A 1 6.98 -31.03 24.62
C MET A 1 6.39 -30.59 23.28
N ASN A 2 5.96 -31.50 22.40
CA ASN A 2 5.41 -31.16 21.07
C ASN A 2 4.15 -30.26 21.07
N ASN A 3 3.27 -30.36 22.08
CA ASN A 3 2.08 -29.49 22.20
C ASN A 3 2.36 -28.06 22.67
N LEU A 4 3.48 -27.81 23.37
CA LEU A 4 3.82 -26.46 23.83
C LEU A 4 4.62 -25.72 22.76
N VAL A 5 5.49 -26.43 22.02
CA VAL A 5 6.25 -25.86 20.90
C VAL A 5 5.34 -25.57 19.70
N SER A 6 4.40 -26.46 19.36
CA SER A 6 3.41 -26.18 18.30
C SER A 6 2.50 -25.01 18.67
N ARG A 7 2.04 -24.93 19.92
CA ARG A 7 1.21 -23.83 20.41
C ARG A 7 1.98 -22.51 20.51
N PHE A 8 3.27 -22.52 20.83
CA PHE A 8 4.13 -21.33 20.76
C PHE A 8 4.37 -20.87 19.32
N ASN A 9 4.59 -21.80 18.39
CA ASN A 9 4.75 -21.47 16.98
C ASN A 9 3.44 -20.89 16.41
N HIS A 10 2.29 -21.46 16.78
CA HIS A 10 0.99 -20.97 16.34
C HIS A 10 0.71 -19.55 16.86
N ILE A 11 0.98 -19.27 18.15
CA ILE A 11 0.84 -17.91 18.71
C ILE A 11 1.79 -16.92 18.03
N ARG A 12 3.03 -17.32 17.76
CA ARG A 12 4.03 -16.45 17.12
C ARG A 12 3.71 -16.17 15.64
N GLU A 13 3.13 -17.14 14.95
CA GLU A 13 2.69 -17.00 13.57
C GLU A 13 1.47 -16.06 13.48
N ASP A 14 0.53 -16.20 14.41
CA ASP A 14 -0.67 -15.36 14.51
C ASP A 14 -0.30 -13.90 14.86
N ASP A 15 0.58 -13.68 15.86
CA ASP A 15 1.13 -12.36 16.17
C ASP A 15 1.84 -11.72 14.96
N SER A 16 2.54 -12.51 14.16
CA SER A 16 3.24 -12.01 12.98
C SER A 16 2.30 -11.58 11.86
N LYS A 17 1.18 -12.30 11.67
CA LYS A 17 0.13 -11.99 10.69
C LYS A 17 -0.69 -10.78 11.11
N VAL A 18 -1.03 -10.66 12.40
CA VAL A 18 -1.71 -9.49 12.98
C VAL A 18 -0.87 -8.21 12.79
N ASN A 19 0.44 -8.29 13.06
CA ASN A 19 1.34 -7.16 12.85
C ASN A 19 1.50 -6.78 11.37
N ALA A 20 1.54 -7.77 10.48
CA ALA A 20 1.57 -7.53 9.03
C ALA A 20 0.31 -6.79 8.56
N ASN A 21 -0.88 -7.25 8.97
CA ASN A 21 -2.16 -6.63 8.61
C ASN A 21 -2.27 -5.18 9.09
N PHE A 22 -1.77 -4.87 10.29
CA PHE A 22 -1.69 -3.49 10.77
C PHE A 22 -0.80 -2.62 9.89
N LEU A 23 0.42 -3.08 9.59
CA LEU A 23 1.40 -2.30 8.81
C LEU A 23 0.97 -2.11 7.35
N ILE A 24 0.34 -3.12 6.75
CA ILE A 24 -0.26 -3.00 5.40
C ILE A 24 -1.38 -1.96 5.44
N ALA A 25 -2.35 -2.09 6.35
CA ALA A 25 -3.47 -1.16 6.45
C ALA A 25 -3.03 0.28 6.75
N LEU A 26 -1.98 0.43 7.58
CA LEU A 26 -1.34 1.70 7.86
C LEU A 26 -0.76 2.33 6.59
N ARG A 27 -0.07 1.55 5.74
CA ARG A 27 0.51 2.03 4.48
C ARG A 27 -0.57 2.47 3.51
N GLU A 28 -1.50 1.59 3.18
CA GLU A 28 -2.57 1.89 2.19
C GLU A 28 -3.44 3.05 2.68
N GLY A 29 -3.78 3.04 3.97
CA GLY A 29 -4.50 4.13 4.60
C GLY A 29 -3.74 5.46 4.54
N LEU A 30 -2.42 5.45 4.65
CA LEU A 30 -1.59 6.66 4.60
C LEU A 30 -1.57 7.24 3.20
N GLU A 31 -1.39 6.40 2.19
CA GLU A 31 -1.37 6.81 0.79
C GLU A 31 -2.70 7.43 0.36
N VAL A 32 -3.81 6.75 0.68
CA VAL A 32 -5.17 7.28 0.47
C VAL A 32 -5.36 8.61 1.20
N SER A 33 -5.01 8.67 2.49
CA SER A 33 -5.23 9.88 3.29
C SER A 33 -4.39 11.06 2.82
N LEU A 34 -3.15 10.83 2.37
CA LEU A 34 -2.26 11.87 1.87
C LEU A 34 -2.69 12.39 0.51
N VAL A 35 -3.06 11.51 -0.43
CA VAL A 35 -3.52 11.91 -1.77
C VAL A 35 -4.85 12.66 -1.69
N ILE A 36 -5.83 12.13 -0.94
CA ILE A 36 -7.11 12.81 -0.76
C ILE A 36 -6.93 14.13 0.00
N GLY A 37 -6.12 14.13 1.07
CA GLY A 37 -5.79 15.35 1.80
C GLY A 37 -5.17 16.42 0.91
N PHE A 38 -4.23 16.03 0.04
CA PHE A 38 -3.62 16.92 -0.94
C PHE A 38 -4.62 17.49 -1.95
N LEU A 39 -5.54 16.67 -2.48
CA LEU A 39 -6.60 17.14 -3.37
C LEU A 39 -7.50 18.17 -2.66
N LEU A 40 -7.90 17.90 -1.42
CA LEU A 40 -8.73 18.81 -0.64
C LEU A 40 -8.02 20.15 -0.37
N ILE A 41 -6.76 20.10 0.05
CA ILE A 41 -5.95 21.31 0.30
C ILE A 41 -5.80 22.15 -0.97
N THR A 42 -5.53 21.51 -2.11
CA THR A 42 -5.36 22.20 -3.39
C THR A 42 -6.64 22.94 -3.80
N LEU A 43 -7.80 22.32 -3.58
CA LEU A 43 -9.10 22.94 -3.85
C LEU A 43 -9.41 24.11 -2.91
N ILE A 44 -9.07 23.98 -1.62
CA ILE A 44 -9.23 25.04 -0.62
C ILE A 44 -8.33 26.24 -0.97
N GLN A 45 -7.05 25.99 -1.28
CA GLN A 45 -6.10 27.04 -1.66
C GLN A 45 -6.50 27.74 -2.97
N SER A 46 -7.10 27.00 -3.90
CA SER A 46 -7.58 27.54 -5.18
C SER A 46 -8.95 28.23 -5.08
N LYS A 47 -9.54 28.36 -3.88
CA LYS A 47 -10.89 28.88 -3.63
C LYS A 47 -12.02 28.14 -4.38
N LYS A 48 -11.77 26.89 -4.80
CA LYS A 48 -12.74 26.06 -5.53
C LYS A 48 -13.50 25.13 -4.59
N ASN A 49 -14.10 25.70 -3.55
CA ASN A 49 -14.76 24.93 -2.48
C ASN A 49 -15.94 24.08 -2.97
N HIS A 50 -16.56 24.44 -4.12
CA HIS A 50 -17.64 23.67 -4.72
C HIS A 50 -17.20 22.27 -5.19
N LEU A 51 -15.92 22.10 -5.56
CA LEU A 51 -15.36 20.82 -6.04
C LEU A 51 -14.97 19.86 -4.91
N ILE A 52 -14.90 20.34 -3.66
CA ILE A 52 -14.54 19.53 -2.49
C ILE A 52 -15.51 18.35 -2.32
N LYS A 53 -16.81 18.60 -2.55
CA LYS A 53 -17.85 17.58 -2.46
C LYS A 53 -17.60 16.44 -3.44
N SER A 54 -17.13 16.72 -4.65
CA SER A 54 -16.80 15.69 -5.64
C SER A 54 -15.70 14.75 -5.16
N VAL A 55 -14.65 15.28 -4.53
CA VAL A 55 -13.55 14.47 -3.98
C VAL A 55 -14.05 13.59 -2.84
N ILE A 56 -14.86 14.15 -1.93
CA ILE A 56 -15.45 13.41 -0.80
C ILE A 56 -16.36 12.29 -1.30
N TYR A 57 -17.30 12.59 -2.21
CA TYR A 57 -18.17 11.57 -2.79
C TYR A 57 -17.38 10.51 -3.54
N GLY A 58 -16.34 10.92 -4.26
CA GLY A 58 -15.48 9.99 -4.98
C GLY A 58 -14.75 9.04 -4.03
N THR A 59 -14.25 9.56 -2.91
CA THR A 59 -13.58 8.80 -1.86
C THR A 59 -14.53 7.79 -1.21
N ILE A 60 -15.70 8.25 -0.77
CA ILE A 60 -16.72 7.38 -0.14
C ILE A 60 -17.14 6.28 -1.11
N PHE A 61 -17.40 6.63 -2.38
CA PHE A 61 -17.74 5.65 -3.41
C PHE A 61 -16.64 4.61 -3.57
N GLY A 62 -15.37 5.02 -3.63
CA GLY A 62 -14.26 4.10 -3.79
C GLY A 62 -14.08 3.16 -2.60
N VAL A 63 -14.28 3.64 -1.37
CA VAL A 63 -14.26 2.81 -0.16
C VAL A 63 -15.35 1.73 -0.24
N ILE A 64 -16.58 2.12 -0.58
CA ILE A 64 -17.71 1.20 -0.71
C ILE A 64 -17.40 0.12 -1.75
N VAL A 65 -16.93 0.52 -2.94
CA VAL A 65 -16.58 -0.42 -4.01
C VAL A 65 -15.47 -1.39 -3.57
N SER A 66 -14.46 -0.91 -2.85
CA SER A 66 -13.36 -1.74 -2.34
C SER A 66 -13.85 -2.78 -1.32
N ILE A 67 -14.76 -2.40 -0.42
CA ILE A 67 -15.38 -3.32 0.55
C ILE A 67 -16.19 -4.38 -0.18
N PHE A 68 -17.01 -3.99 -1.16
CA PHE A 68 -17.79 -4.94 -1.97
C PHE A 68 -16.89 -5.90 -2.76
N ALA A 69 -15.80 -5.40 -3.34
CA ALA A 69 -14.84 -6.23 -4.03
C ALA A 69 -14.17 -7.22 -3.07
N GLY A 70 -13.79 -6.78 -1.86
CA GLY A 70 -13.24 -7.68 -0.84
C GLY A 70 -14.22 -8.75 -0.38
N PHE A 71 -15.49 -8.38 -0.16
CA PHE A 71 -16.54 -9.36 0.16
C PHE A 71 -16.71 -10.39 -0.96
N PHE A 72 -16.74 -9.94 -2.23
CA PHE A 72 -16.88 -10.81 -3.38
C PHE A 72 -15.69 -11.78 -3.54
N LEU A 73 -14.47 -11.26 -3.38
CA LEU A 73 -13.24 -12.07 -3.42
C LEU A 73 -13.24 -13.09 -2.29
N PHE A 74 -13.53 -12.68 -1.06
CA PHE A 74 -13.59 -13.59 0.08
C PHE A 74 -14.64 -14.69 -0.11
N SER A 75 -15.83 -14.36 -0.59
CA SER A 75 -16.89 -15.35 -0.83
C SER A 75 -16.58 -16.32 -1.99
N THR A 76 -15.75 -15.91 -2.94
CA THR A 76 -15.40 -16.75 -4.11
C THR A 76 -14.22 -17.67 -3.80
N PHE A 77 -13.25 -17.18 -3.02
CA PHE A 77 -11.98 -17.86 -2.77
C PHE A 77 -11.87 -18.47 -1.36
N GLY A 78 -12.86 -18.26 -0.48
CA GLY A 78 -12.83 -18.75 0.91
C GLY A 78 -13.09 -20.25 1.11
N ASP A 79 -13.69 -20.95 0.14
CA ASP A 79 -14.06 -22.39 0.23
C ASP A 79 -13.17 -23.31 -0.64
N LEU A 80 -11.95 -22.88 -0.95
CA LEU A 80 -11.07 -23.65 -1.85
C LEU A 80 -10.44 -24.87 -1.19
N ASN A 81 -10.37 -25.98 -1.92
CA ASN A 81 -9.63 -27.20 -1.51
C ASN A 81 -8.18 -26.85 -1.12
N ALA A 82 -7.67 -27.44 -0.04
CA ALA A 82 -6.33 -27.15 0.54
C ALA A 82 -5.16 -27.16 -0.47
N ASN A 83 -5.23 -27.94 -1.55
CA ASN A 83 -4.18 -27.95 -2.59
C ASN A 83 -4.25 -26.75 -3.55
N LEU A 84 -5.46 -26.23 -3.82
CA LEU A 84 -5.66 -25.02 -4.63
C LEU A 84 -5.38 -23.76 -3.81
N GLU A 85 -5.60 -23.82 -2.50
CA GLU A 85 -5.36 -22.74 -1.56
C GLU A 85 -3.90 -22.28 -1.60
N HIS A 86 -2.93 -23.20 -1.47
CA HIS A 86 -1.50 -22.86 -1.55
C HIS A 86 -1.09 -22.23 -2.89
N THR A 87 -1.58 -22.78 -4.01
CA THR A 87 -1.25 -22.26 -5.35
C THR A 87 -1.80 -20.84 -5.53
N ILE A 88 -3.02 -20.58 -5.06
CA ILE A 88 -3.67 -19.27 -5.18
C ILE A 88 -3.01 -18.27 -4.23
N GLU A 89 -2.67 -18.68 -3.02
CA GLU A 89 -1.91 -17.88 -2.05
C GLU A 89 -0.58 -17.38 -2.67
N GLY A 90 0.20 -18.28 -3.26
CA GLY A 90 1.44 -17.93 -3.96
C GLY A 90 1.22 -16.96 -5.12
N ILE A 91 0.16 -17.15 -5.93
CA ILE A 91 -0.16 -16.26 -7.06
C ILE A 91 -0.48 -14.86 -6.54
N ILE A 92 -1.31 -14.76 -5.50
CA ILE A 92 -1.70 -13.47 -4.92
C ILE A 92 -0.47 -12.78 -4.33
N GLN A 93 0.40 -13.50 -3.60
CA GLN A 93 1.66 -12.97 -3.07
C GLN A 93 2.60 -12.45 -4.18
N LEU A 94 2.70 -13.14 -5.32
CA LEU A 94 3.49 -12.65 -6.46
C LEU A 94 2.89 -11.40 -7.11
N ILE A 95 1.57 -11.34 -7.26
CA ILE A 95 0.87 -10.15 -7.77
C ILE A 95 1.09 -8.97 -6.82
N ALA A 96 0.93 -9.21 -5.52
CA ALA A 96 1.21 -8.27 -4.44
C ALA A 96 2.64 -7.73 -4.49
N ALA A 97 3.65 -8.59 -4.68
CA ALA A 97 5.04 -8.18 -4.83
C ALA A 97 5.29 -7.34 -6.09
N LEU A 98 4.65 -7.68 -7.22
CA LEU A 98 4.71 -6.89 -8.45
C LEU A 98 4.11 -5.50 -8.27
N LEU A 99 2.99 -5.39 -7.57
CA LEU A 99 2.35 -4.11 -7.25
C LEU A 99 3.25 -3.25 -6.37
N ILE A 100 3.86 -3.83 -5.32
CA ILE A 100 4.83 -3.14 -4.46
C ILE A 100 6.02 -2.64 -5.30
N PHE A 101 6.57 -3.49 -6.16
CA PHE A 101 7.68 -3.10 -7.03
C PHE A 101 7.30 -1.96 -7.98
N TYR A 102 6.12 -2.05 -8.61
CA TYR A 102 5.59 -0.99 -9.46
C TYR A 102 5.41 0.32 -8.70
N PHE A 103 4.92 0.27 -7.47
CA PHE A 103 4.76 1.43 -6.62
C PHE A 103 6.10 2.07 -6.24
N VAL A 104 7.10 1.27 -5.86
CA VAL A 104 8.47 1.74 -5.60
C VAL A 104 9.06 2.41 -6.84
N TYR A 105 8.84 1.82 -8.03
CA TYR A 105 9.24 2.42 -9.30
C TYR A 105 8.53 3.76 -9.54
N TRP A 106 7.22 3.84 -9.33
CA TRP A 106 6.45 5.07 -9.45
C TRP A 106 6.98 6.17 -8.51
N LEU A 107 7.28 5.79 -7.27
CA LEU A 107 7.79 6.70 -6.24
C LEU A 107 9.16 7.29 -6.59
N SER A 108 10.02 6.48 -7.24
CA SER A 108 11.29 6.96 -7.75
C SER A 108 11.10 8.11 -8.76
N GLY A 109 10.04 8.08 -9.58
CA GLY A 109 9.71 9.11 -10.56
C GLY A 109 9.16 10.40 -9.95
N GLN A 110 8.46 10.30 -8.82
CA GLN A 110 7.83 11.45 -8.17
C GLN A 110 8.81 12.27 -7.31
N SER A 111 9.94 11.69 -6.90
CA SER A 111 11.00 12.29 -6.07
C SER A 111 11.70 13.52 -6.70
N SER A 112 11.49 13.76 -8.00
CA SER A 112 12.06 14.88 -8.77
C SER A 112 11.08 16.04 -9.02
N ILE A 113 9.81 15.92 -8.60
CA ILE A 113 8.82 16.96 -8.88
C ILE A 113 8.90 18.00 -7.77
N ASN A 114 9.47 19.17 -8.10
CA ASN A 114 9.07 20.41 -7.45
C ASN A 114 7.57 20.61 -7.74
N ILE A 115 6.76 20.12 -6.80
CA ILE A 115 5.28 20.13 -6.84
C ILE A 115 4.76 21.54 -7.15
N SER A 116 5.50 22.60 -6.78
CA SER A 116 5.12 23.99 -7.07
C SER A 116 5.13 24.40 -8.54
N ASP A 117 5.99 23.84 -9.40
CA ASP A 117 6.18 24.37 -10.76
C ASP A 117 5.34 23.63 -11.81
N LYS A 118 5.18 22.30 -11.66
CA LYS A 118 4.34 21.50 -12.58
C LYS A 118 2.85 21.71 -12.33
N LEU A 119 2.46 22.04 -11.09
CA LEU A 119 1.07 22.36 -10.74
C LEU A 119 0.64 23.73 -11.27
N LYS A 120 1.54 24.71 -11.41
CA LYS A 120 1.19 25.98 -12.07
C LYS A 120 0.89 25.81 -13.56
N SER A 121 1.48 24.81 -14.23
CA SER A 121 1.23 24.53 -15.65
C SER A 121 0.08 23.54 -15.90
N GLU A 122 -0.17 22.58 -15.00
CA GLU A 122 -1.19 21.54 -15.17
C GLU A 122 -2.57 21.90 -14.56
N VAL A 123 -2.70 23.03 -13.85
CA VAL A 123 -4.01 23.64 -13.46
C VAL A 123 -4.76 24.23 -14.68
N LYS A 124 -4.66 23.55 -15.83
CA LYS A 124 -5.77 23.38 -16.76
C LYS A 124 -6.56 22.10 -16.42
N ILE A 125 -6.68 21.77 -15.13
CA ILE A 125 -7.68 20.79 -14.65
C ILE A 125 -9.02 21.35 -15.10
N LYS A 126 -9.66 20.70 -16.07
CA LYS A 126 -11.04 21.00 -16.46
C LYS A 126 -11.85 21.08 -15.16
N ASP A 127 -12.46 22.23 -14.91
CA ASP A 127 -13.37 22.52 -13.80
C ASP A 127 -14.64 21.67 -13.89
N ASN A 128 -14.49 20.35 -13.83
CA ASN A 128 -15.57 19.40 -13.94
C ASN A 128 -15.63 18.56 -12.66
N ASN A 129 -16.73 18.73 -11.92
CA ASN A 129 -17.10 17.96 -10.75
C ASN A 129 -16.92 16.44 -10.96
N PHE A 130 -17.19 15.95 -12.17
CA PHE A 130 -17.12 14.52 -12.48
C PHE A 130 -15.69 13.98 -12.60
N SER A 131 -14.75 14.79 -13.10
CA SER A 131 -13.35 14.36 -13.27
C SER A 131 -12.65 14.19 -11.93
N LEU A 132 -12.89 15.10 -10.98
CA LEU A 132 -12.35 14.99 -9.62
C LEU A 132 -12.97 13.84 -8.83
N PHE A 133 -14.28 13.61 -9.01
CA PHE A 133 -14.96 12.44 -8.47
C PHE A 133 -14.30 11.15 -8.96
N LEU A 134 -14.19 10.97 -10.27
CA LEU A 134 -13.58 9.77 -10.86
C LEU A 134 -12.13 9.59 -10.42
N MET A 135 -11.35 10.66 -10.39
CA MET A 135 -9.94 10.58 -9.98
C MET A 135 -9.81 10.09 -8.54
N ALA A 136 -10.58 10.67 -7.60
CA ALA A 136 -10.59 10.24 -6.22
C ALA A 136 -11.11 8.80 -6.07
N SER A 137 -12.19 8.44 -6.77
CA SER A 137 -12.75 7.09 -6.75
C SER A 137 -11.79 6.04 -7.25
N VAL A 138 -11.21 6.23 -8.44
CA VAL A 138 -10.31 5.25 -9.06
C VAL A 138 -9.07 5.04 -8.20
N PHE A 139 -8.52 6.11 -7.62
CA PHE A 139 -7.39 6.01 -6.72
C PHE A 139 -7.73 5.19 -5.47
N VAL A 140 -8.83 5.53 -4.78
CA VAL A 140 -9.25 4.81 -3.57
C VAL A 140 -9.63 3.35 -3.86
N ILE A 141 -10.25 3.08 -5.00
CA ILE A 141 -10.56 1.71 -5.44
C ILE A 141 -9.27 0.93 -5.64
N ARG A 142 -8.27 1.52 -6.30
CA ARG A 142 -6.99 0.86 -6.53
C ARG A 142 -6.33 0.50 -5.22
N GLU A 143 -6.05 1.48 -4.36
CA GLU A 143 -5.35 1.21 -3.08
C GLU A 143 -6.19 0.33 -2.14
N GLY A 144 -7.52 0.46 -2.19
CA GLY A 144 -8.44 -0.39 -1.43
C GLY A 144 -8.47 -1.85 -1.91
N LEU A 145 -8.37 -2.09 -3.22
CA LEU A 145 -8.23 -3.43 -3.79
C LEU A 145 -6.86 -4.04 -3.44
N GLU A 146 -5.80 -3.24 -3.48
CA GLU A 146 -4.48 -3.67 -3.05
C GLU A 146 -4.52 -4.12 -1.58
N LEU A 147 -5.09 -3.31 -0.67
CA LEU A 147 -5.30 -3.67 0.74
C LEU A 147 -6.04 -5.01 0.90
N VAL A 148 -7.15 -5.17 0.18
CA VAL A 148 -7.97 -6.39 0.21
C VAL A 148 -7.16 -7.62 -0.23
N LEU A 149 -6.41 -7.51 -1.32
CA LEU A 149 -5.60 -8.60 -1.84
C LEU A 149 -4.46 -8.97 -0.89
N PHE A 150 -3.78 -7.98 -0.30
CA PHE A 150 -2.73 -8.22 0.69
C PHE A 150 -3.28 -8.91 1.94
N VAL A 151 -4.43 -8.47 2.45
CA VAL A 151 -5.07 -9.10 3.62
C VAL A 151 -5.49 -10.54 3.29
N LEU A 152 -6.07 -10.76 2.11
CA LEU A 152 -6.47 -12.10 1.68
C LEU A 152 -5.26 -13.04 1.53
N SER A 153 -4.12 -12.54 1.05
CA SER A 153 -2.88 -13.33 0.93
C SER A 153 -2.19 -13.67 2.25
N ASN A 154 -2.51 -12.94 3.33
CA ASN A 154 -1.90 -13.14 4.65
C ASN A 154 -2.81 -13.90 5.62
N ALA A 155 -4.05 -14.20 5.24
CA ALA A 155 -5.04 -14.78 6.13
C ALA A 155 -5.72 -16.01 5.49
N GLN A 156 -5.47 -17.20 6.04
CA GLN A 156 -6.33 -18.37 5.79
C GLN A 156 -7.70 -18.20 6.48
N THR A 157 -7.81 -17.30 7.45
CA THR A 157 -9.07 -16.81 8.04
C THR A 157 -8.83 -15.41 8.61
N ILE A 158 -9.69 -14.44 8.27
CA ILE A 158 -9.64 -13.13 8.93
C ILE A 158 -10.22 -13.30 10.34
N GLU A 159 -9.36 -13.61 11.31
CA GLU A 159 -9.77 -13.61 12.71
C GLU A 159 -10.16 -12.20 13.17
N PHE A 160 -11.00 -12.12 14.20
CA PHE A 160 -11.46 -10.85 14.77
C PHE A 160 -10.29 -9.91 15.14
N VAL A 161 -9.18 -10.48 15.60
CA VAL A 161 -7.94 -9.75 15.92
C VAL A 161 -7.31 -9.11 14.68
N GLY A 162 -7.32 -9.80 13.53
CA GLY A 162 -6.85 -9.27 12.25
C GLY A 162 -7.68 -8.08 11.76
N MET A 163 -9.01 -8.13 11.93
CA MET A 163 -9.88 -6.98 11.60
C MET A 163 -9.57 -5.75 12.46
N ILE A 164 -9.31 -5.95 13.75
CA ILE A 164 -8.93 -4.86 14.67
C ILE A 164 -7.59 -4.26 14.25
N ALA A 165 -6.62 -5.09 13.86
CA ALA A 165 -5.32 -4.62 13.38
C ALA A 165 -5.44 -3.74 12.12
N ILE A 166 -6.27 -4.15 11.16
CA ILE A 166 -6.55 -3.36 9.95
C ILE A 166 -7.20 -2.02 10.33
N LEU A 167 -8.23 -2.05 11.17
CA LEU A 167 -8.94 -0.84 11.60
C LEU A 167 -8.00 0.14 12.33
N LEU A 168 -7.18 -0.37 13.25
CA LEU A 168 -6.18 0.44 13.94
C LEU A 168 -5.13 1.00 12.99
N GLY A 169 -4.71 0.24 11.98
CA GLY A 169 -3.80 0.70 10.94
C GLY A 169 -4.38 1.89 10.16
N ILE A 170 -5.62 1.77 9.69
CA ILE A 170 -6.32 2.85 8.97
C ILE A 170 -6.53 4.07 9.86
N LEU A 171 -6.95 3.90 11.11
CA LEU A 171 -7.14 5.02 12.04
C LEU A 171 -5.82 5.75 12.33
N THR A 172 -4.75 4.99 12.53
CA THR A 172 -3.40 5.54 12.74
C THR A 172 -2.92 6.26 11.50
N ALA A 173 -3.21 5.74 10.30
CA ALA A 173 -2.89 6.40 9.04
C ALA A 173 -3.59 7.75 8.88
N ILE A 174 -4.90 7.80 9.16
CA ILE A 174 -5.67 9.05 9.12
C ILE A 174 -5.11 10.06 10.12
N LEU A 175 -4.78 9.60 11.35
CA LEU A 175 -4.21 10.45 12.38
C LEU A 175 -2.85 11.02 11.95
N ILE A 176 -1.95 10.18 11.44
CA ILE A 176 -0.64 10.60 10.95
C ILE A 176 -0.79 11.56 9.77
N ALA A 177 -1.67 11.26 8.81
CA ALA A 177 -1.92 12.14 7.66
C ALA A 177 -2.52 13.49 8.10
N TYR A 178 -3.44 13.49 9.08
CA TYR A 178 -3.98 14.72 9.64
C TYR A 178 -2.90 15.55 10.36
N LEU A 179 -2.11 14.94 11.23
CA LEU A 179 -0.99 15.59 11.90
C LEU A 179 0.04 16.09 10.89
N PHE A 180 0.28 15.34 9.82
CA PHE A 180 1.18 15.70 8.74
C PHE A 180 0.68 16.94 7.99
N ILE A 181 -0.59 16.97 7.58
CA ILE A 181 -1.22 18.12 6.91
C ILE A 181 -1.21 19.36 7.82
N LYS A 182 -1.42 19.16 9.13
CA LYS A 182 -1.43 20.24 10.13
C LYS A 182 -0.03 20.77 10.45
N THR A 183 0.99 19.91 10.43
CA THR A 183 2.37 20.23 10.87
C THR A 183 3.27 20.63 9.71
N THR A 184 2.95 20.23 8.48
CA THR A 184 3.75 20.51 7.28
C THR A 184 3.55 21.94 6.81
N ILE A 185 4.13 22.85 7.59
CA ILE A 185 4.55 24.16 7.09
C ILE A 185 5.99 24.08 6.55
N ASN A 186 6.81 23.03 6.85
CA ASN A 186 8.24 22.99 6.45
C ASN A 186 8.95 21.60 6.29
N LEU A 187 8.27 20.47 6.07
CA LEU A 187 8.98 19.18 5.87
C LEU A 187 9.17 18.82 4.39
N ASN A 188 10.37 18.34 4.05
CA ASN A 188 10.69 17.88 2.70
C ASN A 188 9.96 16.56 2.43
N ILE A 189 8.84 16.65 1.71
CA ILE A 189 7.97 15.54 1.26
C ILE A 189 8.79 14.35 0.72
N LYS A 190 9.92 14.64 0.07
CA LYS A 190 10.88 13.66 -0.44
C LYS A 190 11.40 12.67 0.60
N VAL A 191 11.69 13.13 1.82
CA VAL A 191 12.27 12.30 2.89
C VAL A 191 11.25 11.25 3.34
N ILE A 192 9.98 11.65 3.46
CA ILE A 192 8.91 10.78 3.96
C ILE A 192 8.57 9.71 2.93
N PHE A 193 8.41 10.09 1.66
CA PHE A 193 8.20 9.11 0.60
C PHE A 193 9.38 8.16 0.47
N THR A 194 10.62 8.64 0.66
CA THR A 194 11.79 7.74 0.66
C THR A 194 11.75 6.75 1.82
N LEU A 195 11.37 7.19 3.04
CA LEU A 195 11.23 6.30 4.19
C LEU A 195 10.12 5.25 3.99
N LEU A 196 8.96 5.67 3.48
CA LEU A 196 7.86 4.76 3.14
C LEU A 196 8.30 3.76 2.06
N GLY A 197 8.94 4.24 1.00
CA GLY A 197 9.48 3.39 -0.08
C GLY A 197 10.46 2.35 0.43
N ILE A 198 11.39 2.72 1.33
CA ILE A 198 12.33 1.77 1.95
C ILE A 198 11.58 0.68 2.73
N LEU A 199 10.59 1.06 3.53
CA LEU A 199 9.78 0.12 4.31
C LEU A 199 9.03 -0.86 3.38
N LEU A 200 8.42 -0.34 2.32
CA LEU A 200 7.73 -1.12 1.28
C LEU A 200 8.65 -2.16 0.64
N ILE A 201 9.89 -1.79 0.35
CA ILE A 201 10.84 -2.71 -0.30
C ILE A 201 11.12 -3.94 0.58
N PHE A 202 11.33 -3.76 1.88
CA PHE A 202 11.57 -4.88 2.79
C PHE A 202 10.34 -5.79 2.91
N PHE A 203 9.13 -5.21 2.92
CA PHE A 203 7.89 -5.98 2.96
C PHE A 203 7.64 -6.73 1.64
N GLY A 204 7.80 -6.03 0.52
CA GLY A 204 7.69 -6.62 -0.81
C GLY A 204 8.68 -7.75 -1.04
N GLY A 205 9.91 -7.63 -0.52
CA GLY A 205 10.88 -8.72 -0.55
C GLY A 205 10.39 -9.96 0.18
N LYS A 206 9.76 -9.80 1.35
CA LYS A 206 9.21 -10.91 2.12
C LYS A 206 8.05 -11.58 1.37
N VAL A 207 7.08 -10.79 0.94
CA VAL A 207 5.90 -11.26 0.18
C VAL A 207 6.31 -11.92 -1.15
N PHE A 208 7.30 -11.36 -1.84
CA PHE A 208 7.84 -11.95 -3.07
C PHE A 208 8.50 -13.31 -2.83
N THR A 209 9.27 -13.40 -1.75
CA THR A 209 9.95 -14.64 -1.36
C THR A 209 8.92 -15.70 -1.01
N GLU A 210 7.97 -15.40 -0.13
CA GLU A 210 6.86 -16.30 0.23
C GLU A 210 6.07 -16.74 -1.03
N GLY A 211 5.78 -15.81 -1.94
CA GLY A 211 5.09 -16.12 -3.19
C GLY A 211 5.84 -17.05 -4.14
N ILE A 212 7.17 -16.91 -4.27
CA ILE A 212 7.98 -17.83 -5.09
C ILE A 212 8.04 -19.22 -4.46
N PHE A 213 8.35 -19.28 -3.17
CA PHE A 213 8.58 -20.56 -2.48
C PHE A 213 7.28 -21.28 -2.09
N SER A 214 6.12 -20.65 -2.31
CA SER A 214 4.82 -21.32 -2.37
C SER A 214 4.73 -22.36 -3.51
N PHE A 215 5.51 -22.21 -4.58
CA PHE A 215 5.53 -23.15 -5.73
C PHE A 215 6.76 -24.06 -5.78
N VAL A 216 7.81 -23.72 -5.04
CA VAL A 216 9.12 -24.36 -5.14
C VAL A 216 9.66 -24.58 -3.75
N ASP A 217 9.94 -25.83 -3.39
CA ASP A 217 10.66 -26.14 -2.16
C ASP A 217 12.14 -25.77 -2.32
N ALA A 218 12.67 -24.96 -1.41
CA ALA A 218 14.08 -24.59 -1.42
C ALA A 218 14.67 -24.57 -0.01
N SER A 219 16.01 -24.55 0.05
CA SER A 219 16.71 -24.35 1.32
C SER A 219 16.58 -22.89 1.77
N SER A 220 16.59 -22.67 3.09
CA SER A 220 16.53 -21.33 3.71
C SER A 220 17.59 -20.34 3.21
N LEU A 221 18.75 -20.83 2.75
CA LEU A 221 19.79 -19.99 2.13
C LEU A 221 19.33 -19.40 0.80
N VAL A 222 18.60 -20.17 -0.02
CA VAL A 222 18.09 -19.72 -1.32
C VAL A 222 16.97 -18.70 -1.12
N GLU A 223 16.10 -18.89 -0.13
CA GLU A 223 15.07 -17.91 0.25
C GLU A 223 15.68 -16.56 0.63
N GLN A 224 16.72 -16.56 1.46
CA GLN A 224 17.41 -15.32 1.86
C GLN A 224 18.06 -14.62 0.66
N ILE A 225 18.68 -15.38 -0.25
CA ILE A 225 19.30 -14.81 -1.46
C ILE A 225 18.23 -14.11 -2.32
N VAL A 226 17.07 -14.75 -2.53
CA VAL A 226 15.96 -14.18 -3.31
C VAL A 226 15.40 -12.92 -2.64
N TYR A 227 15.22 -12.94 -1.31
CA TYR A 227 14.80 -11.79 -0.53
C TYR A 227 15.75 -10.60 -0.72
N TYR A 228 17.05 -10.81 -0.49
CA TYR A 228 18.04 -9.75 -0.61
C TYR A 228 18.19 -9.25 -2.05
N ALA A 229 18.07 -10.14 -3.04
CA ALA A 229 18.08 -9.74 -4.45
C ALA A 229 16.92 -8.78 -4.77
N PHE A 230 15.70 -9.09 -4.35
CA PHE A 230 14.54 -8.20 -4.53
C PHE A 230 14.76 -6.84 -3.84
N VAL A 231 15.25 -6.85 -2.60
CA VAL A 231 15.49 -5.64 -1.81
C VAL A 231 16.54 -4.75 -2.46
N VAL A 232 17.67 -5.31 -2.88
CA VAL A 232 18.77 -4.55 -3.50
C VAL A 232 18.34 -3.94 -4.83
N ILE A 233 17.64 -4.71 -5.68
CA ILE A 233 17.12 -4.22 -6.97
C ILE A 233 16.13 -3.07 -6.73
N SER A 234 15.20 -3.23 -5.80
CA SER A 234 14.17 -2.22 -5.55
C SER A 234 14.73 -0.96 -4.88
N LEU A 235 15.74 -1.09 -4.01
CA LEU A 235 16.47 0.06 -3.46
C LEU A 235 17.21 0.82 -4.55
N PHE A 236 17.86 0.11 -5.48
CA PHE A 236 18.51 0.75 -6.62
C PHE A 236 17.50 1.55 -7.46
N VAL A 237 16.32 0.98 -7.73
CA VAL A 237 15.24 1.69 -8.44
C VAL A 237 14.79 2.93 -7.69
N LEU A 238 14.53 2.84 -6.38
CA LEU A 238 14.07 3.96 -5.55
C LEU A 238 15.06 5.14 -5.57
N PHE A 239 16.36 4.86 -5.48
CA PHE A 239 17.40 5.88 -5.39
C PHE A 239 17.97 6.34 -6.74
N LYS A 240 17.69 5.63 -7.84
CA LYS A 240 18.24 5.92 -9.18
C LYS A 240 18.08 7.40 -9.57
N ASN A 241 16.91 7.98 -9.34
CA ASN A 241 16.61 9.37 -9.71
C ASN A 241 17.24 10.40 -8.75
N ASN A 242 17.55 10.02 -7.50
CA ASN A 242 18.28 10.88 -6.56
C ASN A 242 19.78 10.91 -6.87
N ILE A 243 20.36 9.77 -7.27
CA ILE A 243 21.79 9.63 -7.60
C ILE A 243 22.16 10.38 -8.88
N LEU A 244 21.29 10.33 -9.91
CA LEU A 244 21.52 11.03 -11.19
C LEU A 244 21.56 12.56 -11.06
N SER A 245 20.97 13.14 -10.01
CA SER A 245 21.08 14.58 -9.74
C SER A 245 22.44 15.00 -9.16
N PHE A 246 23.19 14.06 -8.57
CA PHE A 246 24.52 14.30 -7.99
C PHE A 246 25.63 14.30 -9.05
N PHE A 247 25.44 13.55 -10.15
CA PHE A 247 26.39 13.47 -11.27
C PHE A 247 26.16 14.52 -12.37
N LYS A 248 25.11 15.35 -12.26
CA LYS A 248 24.77 16.39 -13.24
C LYS A 248 25.30 17.78 -12.85
N LYS A 249 26.28 17.85 -11.94
CA LYS A 249 26.87 19.09 -11.45
C LYS A 249 28.28 19.28 -11.98
#